data_AF-A0A3A0CGN4-F1
#
_entry.id   AF-A0A3A0CGN4-F1
#
_cell.length_a   1.000
_cell.length_b   1.000
_cell.length_c   1.000
_cell.angle_alpha   90.00
_cell.angle_beta   90.00
_cell.angle_gamma   90.00
#
_symmetry.space_group_name_H-M   'P 1'
#
loop_
_entity.id
_entity.type
_entity.pdbx_description
1 polymer ?
#
loop_
_entity_poly.entity_id
_entity_poly.type
_entity_poly.pdbx_seq_one_letter_code
_entity_poly.pdbx_strand_id
1 'polypeptide(L)'
;MQAEQAYLFRHAMLREVAYELWLPSDRSRLHTLALDVLEQVFAADLGRVAGELAEHCHRAQQDMDPAQDPQALEDLRRREVSHLRLARQLAHSRVQDDLAQLYTERLLASPLIERAEAFEFELFLIEQHQSRGRFSEALAGCARVRAAPDCPPHSRVRTWVAEGRIAAFSGRRDDAERLMETAASEARAFGLPDLEAQATSWLAGFYEDSGQAHLCEPMHRKAAEIAQSPGMRLAALGNLANHLRSTGRLDVAVAVLEEVLAGFERLGDVRGMGVACNNLGRTYFMLGRLEESEAAYARSLELMRPAGHNLSFAFSQGNIAEVWQAQGQLERARKALTLAIGVCDEYAYTMHGAAFRARLADLLLLRGESEAAAETMDDARSHFTLAGAEQYIASYCDIVRVRLAAEQACKSWPPGPPASAWLPVVRQLIQGMVHALSARTAGDLELQRSLEAGQAVLHELEAAAAGRRPAVLWRGHLPSQLSPQLRKTLLEQGRGQAQTARLLAAHPALDAAMKADI
;
A
#
# COMPACT_ATOMS: atom_id res chain seq x y z
N MET A 1 6.50 15.78 -35.03
CA MET A 1 6.21 14.50 -34.34
C MET A 1 5.17 13.62 -35.05
N GLN A 2 4.21 14.13 -35.83
CA GLN A 2 3.15 13.30 -36.45
C GLN A 2 3.56 12.48 -37.69
N ALA A 3 4.49 12.96 -38.54
CA ALA A 3 4.85 12.27 -39.78
C ALA A 3 5.68 10.98 -39.56
N GLU A 4 6.57 11.01 -38.57
CA GLU A 4 7.44 9.89 -38.21
C GLU A 4 6.67 8.75 -37.53
N GLN A 5 5.76 9.08 -36.60
CA GLN A 5 4.84 8.11 -36.00
C GLN A 5 3.90 7.49 -37.03
N ALA A 6 3.36 8.28 -37.97
CA ALA A 6 2.54 7.75 -39.06
C ALA A 6 3.32 6.88 -40.05
N TYR A 7 4.61 7.17 -40.28
CA TYR A 7 5.50 6.33 -41.08
C TYR A 7 5.77 4.99 -40.39
N LEU A 8 6.18 5.03 -39.11
CA LEU A 8 6.44 3.82 -38.31
C LEU A 8 5.19 2.93 -38.21
N PHE A 9 4.02 3.52 -37.96
CA PHE A 9 2.75 2.79 -37.92
C PHE A 9 2.42 2.12 -39.25
N ARG A 10 2.49 2.85 -40.38
CA ARG A 10 2.24 2.28 -41.71
C ARG A 10 3.24 1.19 -42.07
N HIS A 11 4.52 1.37 -41.73
CA HIS A 11 5.55 0.39 -42.00
C HIS A 11 5.36 -0.88 -41.17
N ALA A 12 5.01 -0.75 -39.89
CA ALA A 12 4.69 -1.89 -39.02
C ALA A 12 3.49 -2.69 -39.57
N MET A 13 2.40 -2.02 -39.94
CA MET A 13 1.22 -2.64 -40.55
C MET A 13 1.56 -3.36 -41.86
N LEU A 14 2.33 -2.73 -42.76
CA LEU A 14 2.74 -3.35 -44.02
C LEU A 14 3.62 -4.58 -43.79
N ARG A 15 4.50 -4.55 -42.79
CA ARG A 15 5.34 -5.68 -42.41
C ARG A 15 4.50 -6.83 -41.86
N GLU A 16 3.50 -6.53 -41.04
CA GLU A 16 2.59 -7.52 -40.46
C GLU A 16 1.72 -8.17 -41.53
N VAL A 17 1.09 -7.38 -42.40
CA VAL A 17 0.32 -7.90 -43.54
C VAL A 17 1.20 -8.73 -44.48
N ALA A 18 2.41 -8.25 -44.79
CA ALA A 18 3.35 -9.01 -45.61
C ALA A 18 3.76 -10.33 -44.94
N TYR A 19 3.93 -10.34 -43.62
CA TYR A 19 4.20 -11.55 -42.84
C TYR A 19 3.01 -12.52 -42.86
N GLU A 20 1.79 -12.04 -42.67
CA GLU A 20 0.58 -12.88 -42.70
C GLU A 20 0.32 -13.53 -44.06
N LEU A 21 0.78 -12.91 -45.16
CA LEU A 21 0.69 -13.45 -46.51
C LEU A 21 1.64 -14.63 -46.80
N TRP A 22 2.61 -14.90 -45.93
CA TRP A 22 3.52 -16.04 -46.09
C TRP A 22 2.84 -17.35 -45.71
N LEU A 23 3.27 -18.46 -46.34
CA LEU A 23 2.82 -19.79 -45.97
C LEU A 23 3.20 -20.08 -44.51
N PRO A 24 2.31 -20.67 -43.69
CA PRO A 24 2.61 -21.00 -42.29
C PRO A 24 3.92 -21.81 -42.14
N SER A 25 4.15 -22.80 -43.02
CA SER A 25 5.40 -23.58 -43.03
C SER A 25 6.66 -22.72 -43.19
N ASP A 26 6.60 -21.67 -44.02
CA ASP A 26 7.74 -20.76 -44.23
C ASP A 26 7.95 -19.83 -43.03
N ARG A 27 6.86 -19.38 -42.40
CA ARG A 27 6.92 -18.57 -41.16
C ARG A 27 7.51 -19.38 -40.01
N SER A 28 7.06 -20.62 -39.83
CA SER A 28 7.59 -21.55 -38.84
C SER A 28 9.08 -21.81 -39.05
N ARG A 29 9.50 -22.03 -40.31
CA ARG A 29 10.92 -22.21 -40.67
C ARG A 29 11.75 -20.96 -40.39
N LEU A 30 11.26 -19.77 -40.72
CA LEU A 30 11.96 -18.51 -40.43
C LEU A 30 12.13 -18.28 -38.93
N HIS A 31 11.09 -18.54 -38.14
CA HIS A 31 11.16 -18.39 -36.69
C HIS A 31 12.12 -19.39 -36.06
N THR A 32 12.16 -20.62 -36.56
CA THR A 32 13.15 -21.63 -36.14
C THR A 32 14.57 -21.19 -36.49
N LEU A 33 14.78 -20.65 -37.70
CA LEU A 33 16.09 -20.12 -38.11
C LEU A 33 16.53 -18.92 -37.26
N ALA A 34 15.62 -17.97 -37.01
CA ALA A 34 15.90 -16.82 -36.17
C ALA A 34 16.27 -17.25 -34.74
N LEU A 35 15.53 -18.23 -34.20
CA LEU A 35 15.81 -18.82 -32.90
C LEU A 35 17.22 -19.43 -32.84
N ASP A 36 17.59 -20.26 -33.81
CA ASP A 36 18.92 -20.91 -33.86
C ASP A 36 20.06 -19.86 -33.96
N VAL A 37 19.87 -18.83 -34.78
CA VAL A 37 20.84 -17.73 -34.93
C VAL A 37 20.97 -16.94 -33.62
N LEU A 38 19.85 -16.60 -32.97
CA LEU A 38 19.88 -15.84 -31.72
C LEU A 38 20.51 -16.65 -30.58
N GLU A 39 20.21 -17.93 -30.46
CA GLU A 39 20.87 -18.80 -29.47
C GLU A 39 22.37 -18.88 -29.70
N GLN A 40 22.83 -18.93 -30.96
CA GLN A 40 24.25 -18.94 -31.29
C GLN A 40 24.93 -17.60 -30.99
N VAL A 41 24.32 -16.48 -31.39
CA VAL A 41 24.89 -15.14 -31.22
C VAL A 41 24.93 -14.74 -29.74
N PHE A 42 23.91 -15.11 -28.97
CA PHE A 42 23.78 -14.78 -27.56
C PHE A 42 24.14 -15.96 -26.63
N ALA A 43 24.88 -16.95 -27.11
CA ALA A 43 25.22 -18.16 -26.34
C ALA A 43 25.88 -17.86 -24.98
N ALA A 44 26.64 -16.76 -24.88
CA ALA A 44 27.29 -16.34 -23.63
C ALA A 44 26.36 -15.60 -22.65
N ASP A 45 25.22 -15.08 -23.11
CA ASP A 45 24.23 -14.36 -22.31
C ASP A 45 22.83 -14.40 -22.95
N LEU A 46 22.21 -15.58 -22.91
CA LEU A 46 20.85 -15.78 -23.42
C LEU A 46 19.83 -14.92 -22.67
N GLY A 47 20.14 -14.50 -21.44
CA GLY A 47 19.26 -13.70 -20.61
C GLY A 47 18.90 -12.36 -21.24
N ARG A 48 19.76 -11.82 -22.10
CA ARG A 48 19.50 -10.58 -22.83
C ARG A 48 18.32 -10.68 -23.81
N VAL A 49 18.08 -11.88 -24.36
CA VAL A 49 17.09 -12.12 -25.42
C VAL A 49 16.10 -13.24 -25.07
N ALA A 50 16.08 -13.73 -23.82
CA ALA A 50 15.27 -14.88 -23.41
C ALA A 50 13.77 -14.74 -23.74
N GLY A 51 13.20 -13.55 -23.59
CA GLY A 51 11.81 -13.27 -23.97
C GLY A 51 11.58 -13.36 -25.49
N GLU A 52 12.53 -12.89 -26.30
CA GLU A 52 12.48 -12.96 -27.77
C GLU A 52 12.65 -14.39 -28.26
N LEU A 53 13.54 -15.16 -27.62
CA LEU A 53 13.72 -16.59 -27.90
C LEU A 53 12.44 -17.38 -27.64
N ALA A 54 11.79 -17.16 -26.47
CA ALA A 54 10.50 -17.77 -26.16
C ALA A 54 9.40 -17.39 -27.17
N GLU A 55 9.40 -16.15 -27.64
CA GLU A 55 8.44 -15.69 -28.66
C GLU A 55 8.66 -16.34 -30.02
N HIS A 56 9.92 -16.48 -30.45
CA HIS A 56 10.24 -17.21 -31.68
C HIS A 56 9.86 -18.69 -31.60
N CYS A 57 10.10 -19.36 -30.46
CA CYS A 57 9.60 -20.72 -30.26
C CYS A 57 8.07 -20.79 -30.39
N HIS A 58 7.35 -19.86 -29.77
CA HIS A 58 5.88 -19.84 -29.77
C HIS A 58 5.31 -19.68 -31.18
N ARG A 59 5.81 -18.69 -31.92
CA ARG A 59 5.36 -18.44 -33.31
C ARG A 59 5.73 -19.60 -34.24
N ALA A 60 6.89 -20.21 -34.05
CA ALA A 60 7.28 -21.40 -34.82
C ALA A 60 6.30 -22.56 -34.60
N GLN A 61 5.82 -22.76 -33.37
CA GLN A 61 4.84 -23.80 -33.04
C GLN A 61 3.45 -23.52 -33.62
N GLN A 62 2.96 -22.28 -33.55
CA GLN A 62 1.63 -21.90 -34.03
C GLN A 62 1.43 -22.20 -35.52
N ASP A 63 2.48 -22.02 -36.32
CA ASP A 63 2.44 -22.18 -37.76
C ASP A 63 2.89 -23.59 -38.24
N MET A 64 3.26 -24.48 -37.32
CA MET A 64 3.70 -25.84 -37.60
C MET A 64 2.51 -26.81 -37.60
N ASP A 65 2.42 -27.67 -38.61
CA ASP A 65 1.46 -28.77 -38.64
C ASP A 65 1.93 -29.91 -37.70
N PRO A 66 1.22 -30.19 -36.59
CA PRO A 66 1.64 -31.21 -35.62
C PRO A 66 1.72 -32.62 -36.21
N ALA A 67 1.02 -32.89 -37.32
CA ALA A 67 1.02 -34.20 -37.96
C ALA A 67 2.26 -34.43 -38.85
N GLN A 68 2.93 -33.36 -39.29
CA GLN A 68 4.06 -33.45 -40.20
C GLN A 68 5.38 -33.73 -39.46
N ASP A 69 5.62 -33.07 -38.33
CA ASP A 69 6.83 -33.27 -37.53
C ASP A 69 6.56 -33.13 -36.02
N PRO A 70 6.05 -34.20 -35.37
CA PRO A 70 5.76 -34.19 -33.94
C PRO A 70 7.00 -33.97 -33.07
N GLN A 71 8.17 -34.42 -33.52
CA GLN A 71 9.41 -34.33 -32.76
C GLN A 71 9.94 -32.90 -32.75
N ALA A 72 9.96 -32.22 -33.92
CA ALA A 72 10.36 -30.82 -33.99
C ALA A 72 9.42 -29.91 -33.19
N LEU A 73 8.12 -30.18 -33.20
CA LEU A 73 7.15 -29.43 -32.40
C LEU A 73 7.44 -29.57 -30.90
N GLU A 74 7.74 -30.79 -30.46
CA GLU A 74 8.05 -31.09 -29.07
C GLU A 74 9.42 -30.49 -28.64
N ASP A 75 10.41 -30.49 -29.53
CA ASP A 75 11.70 -29.80 -29.30
C ASP A 75 11.51 -28.28 -29.16
N LEU A 76 10.66 -27.66 -29.98
CA LEU A 76 10.32 -26.24 -29.86
C LEU A 76 9.61 -25.92 -28.54
N ARG A 77 8.69 -26.78 -28.08
CA ARG A 77 8.02 -26.61 -26.77
C ARG A 77 9.02 -26.67 -25.63
N ARG A 78 9.95 -27.63 -25.65
CA ARG A 78 11.02 -27.72 -24.63
C ARG A 78 11.90 -26.48 -24.61
N ARG A 79 12.29 -25.97 -25.78
CA ARG A 79 13.06 -24.72 -25.90
C ARG A 79 12.27 -23.53 -25.38
N GLU A 80 10.99 -23.40 -25.74
CA GLU A 80 10.12 -22.33 -25.24
C GLU A 80 10.06 -22.31 -23.71
N VAL A 81 9.81 -23.47 -23.08
CA VAL A 81 9.74 -23.58 -21.61
C VAL A 81 11.08 -23.19 -20.97
N SER A 82 12.21 -23.63 -21.53
CA SER A 82 13.54 -23.24 -21.04
C SER A 82 13.75 -21.72 -21.09
N HIS A 83 13.41 -21.09 -22.22
CA HIS A 83 13.56 -19.66 -22.41
C HIS A 83 12.59 -18.85 -21.55
N LEU A 84 11.35 -19.31 -21.39
CA LEU A 84 10.36 -18.70 -20.51
C LEU A 84 10.77 -18.76 -19.04
N ARG A 85 11.37 -19.87 -18.56
CA ARG A 85 11.90 -19.96 -17.20
C ARG A 85 13.00 -18.92 -16.96
N LEU A 86 13.94 -18.79 -17.90
CA LEU A 86 14.99 -17.79 -17.83
C LEU A 86 14.44 -16.37 -17.89
N ALA A 87 13.52 -16.09 -18.83
CA ALA A 87 12.89 -14.79 -18.99
C ALA A 87 12.09 -14.39 -17.73
N ARG A 88 11.34 -15.34 -17.14
CA ARG A 88 10.62 -15.16 -15.88
C ARG A 88 11.58 -14.87 -14.73
N GLN A 89 12.65 -15.64 -14.59
CA GLN A 89 13.64 -15.44 -13.53
C GLN A 89 14.27 -14.04 -13.63
N LEU A 90 14.61 -13.61 -14.84
CA LEU A 90 15.18 -12.28 -15.08
C LEU A 90 14.18 -11.17 -14.85
N ALA A 91 12.95 -11.32 -15.33
CA ALA A 91 11.86 -10.39 -15.06
C ALA A 91 11.62 -10.25 -13.55
N HIS A 92 11.62 -11.37 -12.81
CA HIS A 92 11.51 -11.34 -11.35
C HIS A 92 12.71 -10.66 -10.69
N SER A 93 13.94 -10.95 -11.12
CA SER A 93 15.15 -10.32 -10.56
C SER A 93 15.25 -8.82 -10.84
N ARG A 94 14.65 -8.36 -11.95
CA ARG A 94 14.54 -6.96 -12.34
C ARG A 94 13.24 -6.30 -11.84
N VAL A 95 12.42 -7.07 -11.12
CA VAL A 95 11.09 -6.71 -10.59
C VAL A 95 10.20 -6.07 -11.64
N GLN A 96 10.19 -6.70 -12.81
CA GLN A 96 9.27 -6.44 -13.91
C GLN A 96 8.05 -7.35 -13.74
N ASP A 97 7.21 -7.04 -12.76
CA ASP A 97 6.11 -7.91 -12.32
C ASP A 97 5.12 -8.27 -13.44
N ASP A 98 4.87 -7.34 -14.37
CA ASP A 98 4.00 -7.59 -15.54
C ASP A 98 4.58 -8.65 -16.48
N LEU A 99 5.88 -8.57 -16.77
CA LEU A 99 6.57 -9.57 -17.60
C LEU A 99 6.70 -10.90 -16.85
N ALA A 100 6.99 -10.86 -15.55
CA ALA A 100 7.05 -12.06 -14.73
C ALA A 100 5.69 -12.78 -14.70
N GLN A 101 4.58 -12.03 -14.60
CA GLN A 101 3.23 -12.58 -14.71
C GLN A 101 2.96 -13.18 -16.09
N LEU A 102 3.24 -12.43 -17.17
CA LEU A 102 3.04 -12.91 -18.55
C LEU A 102 3.78 -14.21 -18.82
N TYR A 103 5.05 -14.30 -18.43
CA TYR A 103 5.84 -15.52 -18.61
C TYR A 103 5.34 -16.65 -17.72
N THR A 104 4.85 -16.36 -16.52
CA THR A 104 4.25 -17.37 -15.62
C THR A 104 2.95 -17.95 -16.20
N GLU A 105 2.08 -17.12 -16.76
CA GLU A 105 0.84 -17.54 -17.42
C GLU A 105 1.15 -18.41 -18.64
N ARG A 106 2.14 -18.04 -19.45
CA ARG A 106 2.60 -18.85 -20.60
C ARG A 106 3.19 -20.18 -20.16
N LEU A 107 3.97 -20.21 -19.08
CA LEU A 107 4.48 -21.46 -18.51
C LEU A 107 3.32 -22.35 -18.05
N LEU A 108 2.37 -21.82 -17.28
CA LEU A 108 1.20 -22.59 -16.81
C LEU A 108 0.33 -23.17 -17.94
N ALA A 109 0.28 -22.50 -19.09
CA ALA A 109 -0.43 -23.01 -20.28
C ALA A 109 0.31 -24.17 -20.98
N SER A 110 1.59 -24.39 -20.69
CA SER A 110 2.41 -25.44 -21.32
C SER A 110 2.17 -26.80 -20.66
N PRO A 111 1.93 -27.87 -21.45
CA PRO A 111 1.76 -29.23 -20.92
C PRO A 111 3.05 -29.83 -20.37
N LEU A 112 4.21 -29.18 -20.59
CA LEU A 112 5.51 -29.64 -20.11
C LEU A 112 5.84 -29.16 -18.70
N ILE A 113 5.02 -28.28 -18.11
CA ILE A 113 5.24 -27.84 -16.72
C ILE A 113 4.84 -28.94 -15.77
N GLU A 114 5.78 -29.28 -14.89
CA GLU A 114 5.54 -30.27 -13.86
C GLU A 114 4.50 -29.75 -12.87
N ARG A 115 3.65 -30.65 -12.40
CA ARG A 115 2.53 -30.30 -11.53
C ARG A 115 2.98 -29.60 -10.23
N ALA A 116 4.13 -29.98 -9.69
CA ALA A 116 4.74 -29.33 -8.52
C ALA A 116 5.12 -27.86 -8.81
N GLU A 117 5.72 -27.60 -9.97
CA GLU A 117 6.10 -26.24 -10.42
C GLU A 117 4.86 -25.38 -10.72
N ALA A 118 3.81 -25.99 -11.28
CA ALA A 118 2.54 -25.31 -11.55
C ALA A 118 1.90 -24.73 -10.28
N PHE A 119 1.99 -25.40 -9.13
CA PHE A 119 1.50 -24.84 -7.87
C PHE A 119 2.24 -23.57 -7.46
N GLU A 120 3.57 -23.50 -7.63
CA GLU A 120 4.34 -22.30 -7.31
C GLU A 120 4.01 -21.14 -8.25
N PHE A 121 3.75 -21.43 -9.53
CA PHE A 121 3.29 -20.44 -10.50
C PHE A 121 1.89 -19.90 -10.18
N GLU A 122 0.94 -20.77 -9.83
CA GLU A 122 -0.40 -20.35 -9.40
C GLU A 122 -0.33 -19.49 -8.12
N LEU A 123 0.49 -19.88 -7.14
CA LEU A 123 0.68 -19.08 -5.91
C LEU A 123 1.30 -17.71 -6.20
N PHE A 124 2.26 -17.64 -7.13
CA PHE A 124 2.80 -16.37 -7.59
C PHE A 124 1.72 -15.49 -8.24
N LEU A 125 0.89 -16.05 -9.13
CA LEU A 125 -0.20 -15.29 -9.75
C LEU A 125 -1.22 -14.80 -8.73
N ILE A 126 -1.59 -15.61 -7.74
CA ILE A 126 -2.49 -15.21 -6.64
C ILE A 126 -1.94 -13.96 -5.93
N GLU A 127 -0.65 -13.94 -5.60
CA GLU A 127 0.00 -12.80 -4.95
C GLU A 127 0.02 -11.55 -5.84
N GLN A 128 0.25 -11.72 -7.15
CA GLN A 128 0.21 -10.63 -8.13
C GLN A 128 -1.19 -10.04 -8.28
N HIS A 129 -2.20 -10.88 -8.48
CA HIS A 129 -3.60 -10.45 -8.52
C HIS A 129 -3.99 -9.70 -7.24
N GLN A 130 -3.61 -10.24 -6.07
CA GLN A 130 -3.88 -9.59 -4.80
C GLN A 130 -3.24 -8.19 -4.70
N SER A 131 -1.98 -8.04 -5.12
CA SER A 131 -1.27 -6.75 -5.08
C SER A 131 -1.91 -5.66 -5.95
N ARG A 132 -2.57 -6.06 -7.05
CA ARG A 132 -3.29 -5.18 -7.97
C ARG A 132 -4.77 -5.00 -7.62
N GLY A 133 -5.23 -5.50 -6.47
CA GLY A 133 -6.64 -5.43 -6.06
C GLY A 133 -7.58 -6.34 -6.85
N ARG A 134 -7.04 -7.25 -7.67
CA ARG A 134 -7.77 -8.24 -8.48
C ARG A 134 -8.19 -9.44 -7.63
N PHE A 135 -8.97 -9.17 -6.59
CA PHE A 135 -9.28 -10.17 -5.54
C PHE A 135 -10.10 -11.36 -6.05
N SER A 136 -10.98 -11.17 -7.02
CA SER A 136 -11.76 -12.26 -7.62
C SER A 136 -10.87 -13.30 -8.31
N GLU A 137 -9.90 -12.84 -9.10
CA GLU A 137 -8.92 -13.70 -9.78
C GLU A 137 -8.02 -14.42 -8.75
N ALA A 138 -7.58 -13.71 -7.70
CA ALA A 138 -6.78 -14.29 -6.63
C ALA A 138 -7.54 -15.40 -5.87
N LEU A 139 -8.81 -15.17 -5.51
CA LEU A 139 -9.66 -16.17 -4.87
C LEU A 139 -9.94 -17.37 -5.78
N ALA A 140 -10.12 -17.14 -7.08
CA ALA A 140 -10.27 -18.23 -8.06
C ALA A 140 -8.99 -19.09 -8.13
N GLY A 141 -7.82 -18.47 -8.07
CA GLY A 141 -6.54 -19.18 -7.97
C GLY A 141 -6.44 -20.03 -6.70
N CYS A 142 -6.79 -19.47 -5.54
CA CYS A 142 -6.82 -20.22 -4.28
C CYS A 142 -7.72 -21.46 -4.38
N ALA A 143 -8.92 -21.30 -4.96
CA ALA A 143 -9.84 -22.41 -5.16
C ALA A 143 -9.28 -23.49 -6.10
N ARG A 144 -8.63 -23.10 -7.22
CA ARG A 144 -7.97 -24.04 -8.14
C ARG A 144 -6.87 -24.85 -7.43
N VAL A 145 -5.98 -24.17 -6.72
CA VAL A 145 -4.86 -24.81 -6.00
C VAL A 145 -5.38 -25.82 -4.98
N ARG A 146 -6.41 -25.46 -4.19
CA ARG A 146 -6.97 -26.38 -3.17
C ARG A 146 -7.80 -27.52 -3.75
N ALA A 147 -8.46 -27.32 -4.90
CA ALA A 147 -9.26 -28.36 -5.54
C ALA A 147 -8.39 -29.46 -6.19
N ALA A 148 -7.09 -29.21 -6.38
CA ALA A 148 -6.19 -30.21 -6.95
C ALA A 148 -6.02 -31.41 -5.98
N PRO A 149 -6.23 -32.65 -6.44
CA PRO A 149 -6.20 -33.86 -5.58
C PRO A 149 -4.85 -34.15 -4.93
N ASP A 150 -3.77 -33.55 -5.43
CA ASP A 150 -2.38 -33.69 -4.99
C ASP A 150 -1.77 -32.38 -4.49
N CYS A 151 -2.63 -31.41 -4.09
CA CYS A 151 -2.19 -30.12 -3.56
C CYS A 151 -1.19 -30.31 -2.40
N PRO A 152 0.07 -29.82 -2.55
CA PRO A 152 1.05 -29.91 -1.49
C PRO A 152 0.57 -29.17 -0.23
N PRO A 153 0.88 -29.69 0.97
CA PRO A 153 0.46 -29.06 2.22
C PRO A 153 0.86 -27.57 2.34
N HIS A 154 2.06 -27.21 1.89
CA HIS A 154 2.52 -25.82 1.93
C HIS A 154 1.75 -24.92 0.97
N SER A 155 1.46 -25.39 -0.25
CA SER A 155 0.65 -24.67 -1.23
C SER A 155 -0.76 -24.43 -0.69
N ARG A 156 -1.36 -25.45 -0.09
CA ARG A 156 -2.68 -25.37 0.55
C ARG A 156 -2.70 -24.33 1.66
N VAL A 157 -1.76 -24.36 2.58
CA VAL A 157 -1.66 -23.39 3.67
C VAL A 157 -1.47 -21.97 3.14
N ARG A 158 -0.64 -21.77 2.11
CA ARG A 158 -0.45 -20.46 1.47
C ARG A 158 -1.75 -19.90 0.87
N THR A 159 -2.64 -20.75 0.36
CA THR A 159 -3.97 -20.27 -0.09
C THR A 159 -4.82 -19.76 1.06
N TRP A 160 -4.80 -20.39 2.24
CA TRP A 160 -5.51 -19.88 3.43
C TRP A 160 -4.99 -18.51 3.86
N VAL A 161 -3.65 -18.34 3.86
CA VAL A 161 -3.02 -17.04 4.15
C VAL A 161 -3.43 -15.99 3.12
N ALA A 162 -3.42 -16.32 1.82
CA ALA A 162 -3.82 -15.40 0.77
C ALA A 162 -5.30 -14.98 0.91
N GLU A 163 -6.21 -15.93 1.11
CA GLU A 163 -7.63 -15.64 1.32
C GLU A 163 -7.90 -14.84 2.59
N GLY A 164 -7.21 -15.15 3.70
CA GLY A 164 -7.33 -14.39 4.94
C GLY A 164 -6.88 -12.95 4.78
N ARG A 165 -5.78 -12.72 4.04
CA ARG A 165 -5.35 -11.35 3.68
C ARG A 165 -6.39 -10.64 2.80
N ILE A 166 -6.93 -11.32 1.79
CA ILE A 166 -7.98 -10.74 0.94
C ILE A 166 -9.22 -10.39 1.77
N ALA A 167 -9.67 -11.29 2.64
CA ALA A 167 -10.80 -11.06 3.54
C ALA A 167 -10.56 -9.83 4.43
N ALA A 168 -9.36 -9.68 4.99
CA ALA A 168 -8.98 -8.50 5.77
C ALA A 168 -9.03 -7.21 4.92
N PHE A 169 -8.48 -7.23 3.71
CA PHE A 169 -8.53 -6.09 2.80
C PHE A 169 -9.95 -5.74 2.36
N SER A 170 -10.84 -6.72 2.28
CA SER A 170 -12.28 -6.52 1.98
C SER A 170 -13.13 -6.18 3.22
N GLY A 171 -12.54 -5.95 4.39
CA GLY A 171 -13.27 -5.64 5.63
C GLY A 171 -14.03 -6.82 6.26
N ARG A 172 -13.89 -8.04 5.72
CA ARG A 172 -14.48 -9.27 6.26
C ARG A 172 -13.58 -9.84 7.36
N ARG A 173 -13.54 -9.14 8.48
CA ARG A 173 -12.62 -9.37 9.59
C ARG A 173 -12.76 -10.76 10.22
N ASP A 174 -13.98 -11.17 10.57
CA ASP A 174 -14.22 -12.46 11.19
C ASP A 174 -13.81 -13.62 10.27
N ASP A 175 -13.99 -13.45 8.94
CA ASP A 175 -13.52 -14.41 7.94
C ASP A 175 -11.98 -14.45 7.94
N ALA A 176 -11.32 -13.29 7.96
CA ALA A 176 -9.87 -13.19 7.96
C ALA A 176 -9.24 -13.88 9.18
N GLU A 177 -9.81 -13.66 10.38
CA GLU A 177 -9.38 -14.31 11.62
C GLU A 177 -9.52 -15.84 11.51
N ARG A 178 -10.71 -16.35 11.14
CA ARG A 178 -10.93 -17.80 10.98
C ARG A 178 -10.01 -18.44 9.93
N LEU A 179 -9.77 -17.75 8.82
CA LEU A 179 -8.87 -18.22 7.75
C LEU A 179 -7.42 -18.29 8.24
N MET A 180 -6.96 -17.31 9.02
CA MET A 180 -5.61 -17.34 9.59
C MET A 180 -5.46 -18.36 10.72
N GLU A 181 -6.49 -18.58 11.54
CA GLU A 181 -6.50 -19.68 12.51
C GLU A 181 -6.40 -21.05 11.82
N THR A 182 -7.14 -21.21 10.72
CA THR A 182 -7.08 -22.41 9.87
C THR A 182 -5.67 -22.58 9.30
N ALA A 183 -5.09 -21.52 8.73
CA ALA A 183 -3.73 -21.53 8.20
C ALA A 183 -2.70 -21.93 9.27
N ALA A 184 -2.76 -21.34 10.46
CA ALA A 184 -1.84 -21.62 11.56
C ALA A 184 -1.99 -23.07 12.08
N SER A 185 -3.22 -23.55 12.23
CA SER A 185 -3.52 -24.91 12.68
C SER A 185 -3.03 -25.97 11.69
N GLU A 186 -3.32 -25.78 10.41
CA GLU A 186 -2.84 -26.69 9.36
C GLU A 186 -1.33 -26.65 9.20
N ALA A 187 -0.72 -25.45 9.22
CA ALA A 187 0.72 -25.30 9.17
C ALA A 187 1.40 -26.09 10.29
N ARG A 188 0.86 -26.00 11.52
CA ARG A 188 1.34 -26.79 12.66
C ARG A 188 1.19 -28.29 12.43
N ALA A 189 0.02 -28.73 11.96
CA ALA A 189 -0.27 -30.14 11.71
C ALA A 189 0.68 -30.76 10.66
N PHE A 190 1.10 -29.97 9.67
CA PHE A 190 2.04 -30.40 8.64
C PHE A 190 3.51 -30.15 8.96
N GLY A 191 3.84 -29.53 10.10
CA GLY A 191 5.22 -29.20 10.45
C GLY A 191 5.82 -28.12 9.55
N LEU A 192 5.03 -27.08 9.23
CA LEU A 192 5.41 -25.94 8.39
C LEU A 192 5.60 -24.67 9.26
N PRO A 193 6.70 -24.59 10.05
CA PRO A 193 6.86 -23.55 11.09
C PRO A 193 6.82 -22.13 10.54
N ASP A 194 7.42 -21.87 9.38
CA ASP A 194 7.45 -20.52 8.80
C ASP A 194 6.06 -20.03 8.38
N LEU A 195 5.21 -20.94 7.87
CA LEU A 195 3.83 -20.62 7.54
C LEU A 195 2.97 -20.47 8.80
N GLU A 196 3.23 -21.25 9.85
CA GLU A 196 2.59 -21.07 11.16
C GLU A 196 2.96 -19.71 11.76
N ALA A 197 4.24 -19.34 11.75
CA ALA A 197 4.73 -18.05 12.20
C ALA A 197 4.11 -16.89 11.43
N GLN A 198 3.98 -17.04 10.10
CA GLN A 198 3.34 -16.05 9.24
C GLN A 198 1.87 -15.87 9.61
N ALA A 199 1.09 -16.95 9.67
CA ALA A 199 -0.32 -16.89 10.04
C ALA A 199 -0.53 -16.33 11.45
N THR A 200 0.32 -16.73 12.41
CA THR A 200 0.30 -16.21 13.79
C THR A 200 0.57 -14.71 13.85
N SER A 201 1.50 -14.20 13.01
CA SER A 201 1.76 -12.76 12.92
C SER A 201 0.59 -11.98 12.32
N TRP A 202 -0.11 -12.55 11.33
CA TRP A 202 -1.33 -11.93 10.79
C TRP A 202 -2.45 -11.88 11.81
N LEU A 203 -2.68 -12.97 12.57
CA LEU A 203 -3.65 -12.99 13.67
C LEU A 203 -3.36 -11.92 14.72
N ALA A 204 -2.09 -11.75 15.09
CA ALA A 204 -1.68 -10.71 16.03
C ALA A 204 -2.03 -9.30 15.50
N GLY A 205 -1.75 -9.03 14.22
CA GLY A 205 -2.13 -7.77 13.58
C GLY A 205 -3.65 -7.56 13.54
N PHE A 206 -4.43 -8.63 13.36
CA PHE A 206 -5.88 -8.53 13.49
C PHE A 206 -6.24 -8.19 14.94
N TYR A 207 -5.79 -8.90 15.96
CA TYR A 207 -6.14 -8.56 17.34
C TYR A 207 -5.75 -7.13 17.74
N GLU A 208 -4.71 -6.55 17.15
CA GLU A 208 -4.35 -5.15 17.31
C GLU A 208 -5.47 -4.20 16.83
N ASP A 209 -5.97 -4.43 15.62
CA ASP A 209 -7.09 -3.66 15.07
C ASP A 209 -8.41 -3.87 15.84
N SER A 210 -8.61 -5.04 16.48
CA SER A 210 -9.77 -5.36 17.32
C SER A 210 -9.71 -4.70 18.71
N GLY A 211 -8.64 -3.95 19.02
CA GLY A 211 -8.41 -3.36 20.34
C GLY A 211 -7.95 -4.37 21.39
N GLN A 212 -7.59 -5.59 21.00
CA GLN A 212 -7.05 -6.64 21.87
C GLN A 212 -5.52 -6.58 21.94
N ALA A 213 -4.98 -5.37 22.16
CA ALA A 213 -3.54 -5.09 22.14
C ALA A 213 -2.73 -6.00 23.08
N HIS A 214 -3.30 -6.43 24.22
CA HIS A 214 -2.65 -7.32 25.18
C HIS A 214 -2.27 -8.70 24.62
N LEU A 215 -2.90 -9.15 23.52
CA LEU A 215 -2.58 -10.42 22.86
C LEU A 215 -1.51 -10.29 21.78
N CYS A 216 -1.20 -9.08 21.31
CA CYS A 216 -0.41 -8.87 20.11
C CYS A 216 1.09 -9.13 20.33
N GLU A 217 1.67 -8.51 21.37
CA GLU A 217 3.07 -8.74 21.76
C GLU A 217 3.41 -10.23 21.99
N PRO A 218 2.66 -11.01 22.80
CA PRO A 218 2.99 -12.42 23.00
C PRO A 218 2.84 -13.24 21.71
N MET A 219 1.90 -12.90 20.83
CA MET A 219 1.73 -13.61 19.56
C MET A 219 2.85 -13.31 18.56
N HIS A 220 3.30 -12.06 18.43
CA HIS A 220 4.45 -11.75 17.58
C HIS A 220 5.75 -12.38 18.10
N ARG A 221 5.95 -12.43 19.43
CA ARG A 221 7.07 -13.18 20.03
C ARG A 221 7.00 -14.66 19.73
N LYS A 222 5.82 -15.27 19.94
CA LYS A 222 5.58 -16.67 19.61
C LYS A 222 5.84 -16.96 18.14
N ALA A 223 5.40 -16.09 17.23
CA ALA A 223 5.69 -16.23 15.81
C ALA A 223 7.20 -16.20 15.52
N ALA A 224 7.95 -15.30 16.16
CA ALA A 224 9.41 -15.24 16.03
C ALA A 224 10.12 -16.48 16.61
N GLU A 225 9.55 -17.11 17.64
CA GLU A 225 10.05 -18.36 18.23
C GLU A 225 9.76 -19.59 17.37
N ILE A 226 8.57 -19.63 16.73
CA ILE A 226 8.18 -20.72 15.83
C ILE A 226 9.00 -20.67 14.53
N ALA A 227 9.27 -19.47 14.01
CA ALA A 227 9.94 -19.27 12.73
C ALA A 227 11.29 -20.01 12.69
N GLN A 228 11.45 -20.86 11.68
CA GLN A 228 12.65 -21.64 11.45
C GLN A 228 13.63 -20.88 10.55
N SER A 229 13.14 -20.16 9.53
CA SER A 229 14.01 -19.33 8.70
C SER A 229 14.37 -18.01 9.40
N PRO A 230 15.64 -17.56 9.30
CA PRO A 230 16.05 -16.27 9.82
C PRO A 230 15.20 -15.11 9.27
N GLY A 231 14.85 -15.14 7.98
CA GLY A 231 14.01 -14.12 7.35
C GLY A 231 12.62 -14.03 7.97
N MET A 232 11.95 -15.17 8.19
CA MET A 232 10.61 -15.18 8.80
C MET A 232 10.65 -14.72 10.26
N ARG A 233 11.70 -15.09 11.01
CA ARG A 233 11.91 -14.61 12.38
C ARG A 233 12.07 -13.10 12.43
N LEU A 234 12.90 -12.53 11.56
CA LEU A 234 13.11 -11.09 11.48
C LEU A 234 11.82 -10.35 11.06
N ALA A 235 11.03 -10.92 10.15
CA ALA A 235 9.73 -10.37 9.79
C ALA A 235 8.75 -10.33 10.98
N ALA A 236 8.70 -11.40 11.78
CA ALA A 236 7.88 -11.44 13.00
C ALA A 236 8.34 -10.40 14.05
N LEU A 237 9.65 -10.22 14.23
CA LEU A 237 10.22 -9.17 15.09
C LEU A 237 9.93 -7.76 14.57
N GLY A 238 9.95 -7.55 13.26
CA GLY A 238 9.54 -6.28 12.65
C GLY A 238 8.07 -5.95 12.93
N ASN A 239 7.19 -6.94 12.92
CA ASN A 239 5.78 -6.77 13.30
C ASN A 239 5.63 -6.50 14.81
N LEU A 240 6.41 -7.18 15.66
CA LEU A 240 6.49 -6.84 17.08
C LEU A 240 6.88 -5.37 17.28
N ALA A 241 7.87 -4.87 16.54
CA ALA A 241 8.27 -3.47 16.64
C ALA A 241 7.17 -2.50 16.20
N ASN A 242 6.37 -2.86 15.18
CA ASN A 242 5.20 -2.08 14.79
C ASN A 242 4.16 -2.00 15.92
N HIS A 243 3.92 -3.11 16.62
CA HIS A 243 3.06 -3.14 17.80
C HIS A 243 3.64 -2.34 18.99
N LEU A 244 4.95 -2.43 19.22
CA LEU A 244 5.61 -1.60 20.24
C LEU A 244 5.49 -0.11 19.90
N ARG A 245 5.56 0.23 18.61
CA ARG A 245 5.39 1.60 18.14
C ARG A 245 3.95 2.11 18.33
N SER A 246 2.93 1.32 17.99
CA SER A 246 1.51 1.71 18.18
C SER A 246 1.16 1.86 19.67
N THR A 247 1.75 1.05 20.55
CA THR A 247 1.57 1.13 22.00
C THR A 247 2.44 2.19 22.69
N GLY A 248 3.16 3.01 21.92
CA GLY A 248 3.95 4.14 22.43
C GLY A 248 5.31 3.77 23.03
N ARG A 249 5.72 2.50 22.97
CA ARG A 249 7.03 2.01 23.43
C ARG A 249 8.10 2.23 22.36
N LEU A 250 8.25 3.49 21.94
CA LEU A 250 9.00 3.90 20.76
C LEU A 250 10.49 3.55 20.82
N ASP A 251 11.16 3.79 21.96
CA ASP A 251 12.60 3.46 22.09
C ASP A 251 12.86 1.94 22.01
N VAL A 252 11.94 1.13 22.55
CA VAL A 252 12.03 -0.33 22.45
C VAL A 252 11.80 -0.77 21.01
N ALA A 253 10.86 -0.15 20.29
CA ALA A 253 10.62 -0.41 18.88
C ALA A 253 11.86 -0.09 18.03
N VAL A 254 12.56 1.01 18.30
CA VAL A 254 13.85 1.35 17.64
C VAL A 254 14.86 0.23 17.85
N ALA A 255 15.10 -0.18 19.09
CA ALA A 255 16.09 -1.22 19.39
C ALA A 255 15.79 -2.55 18.66
N VAL A 256 14.52 -2.97 18.63
CA VAL A 256 14.10 -4.17 17.89
C VAL A 256 14.29 -3.99 16.38
N LEU A 257 13.96 -2.82 15.83
CA LEU A 257 14.13 -2.57 14.40
C LEU A 257 15.60 -2.48 13.96
N GLU A 258 16.49 -1.97 14.83
CA GLU A 258 17.94 -1.97 14.59
C GLU A 258 18.49 -3.40 14.57
N GLU A 259 18.03 -4.26 15.48
CA GLU A 259 18.34 -5.71 15.45
C GLU A 259 17.83 -6.35 14.15
N VAL A 260 16.61 -6.03 13.74
CA VAL A 260 15.99 -6.54 12.52
C VAL A 260 16.77 -6.12 11.28
N LEU A 261 17.16 -4.85 11.19
CA LEU A 261 17.96 -4.32 10.10
C LEU A 261 19.32 -5.02 10.02
N ALA A 262 20.04 -5.13 11.14
CA ALA A 262 21.32 -5.84 11.18
C ALA A 262 21.18 -7.32 10.82
N GLY A 263 20.03 -7.94 11.16
CA GLY A 263 19.67 -9.29 10.74
C GLY A 263 19.55 -9.42 9.22
N PHE A 264 18.77 -8.54 8.59
CA PHE A 264 18.60 -8.56 7.14
C PHE A 264 19.88 -8.21 6.38
N GLU A 265 20.72 -7.33 6.92
CA GLU A 265 22.06 -7.06 6.38
C GLU A 265 22.93 -8.33 6.34
N ARG A 266 22.92 -9.15 7.41
CA ARG A 266 23.63 -10.43 7.44
C ARG A 266 23.08 -11.44 6.43
N LEU A 267 21.79 -11.38 6.13
CA LEU A 267 21.14 -12.24 5.13
C LEU A 267 21.32 -11.75 3.69
N GLY A 268 21.78 -10.51 3.49
CA GLY A 268 21.78 -9.86 2.19
C GLY A 268 20.37 -9.60 1.65
N ASP A 269 19.35 -9.55 2.53
CA ASP A 269 17.96 -9.31 2.14
C ASP A 269 17.69 -7.81 2.00
N VAL A 270 17.95 -7.28 0.80
CA VAL A 270 17.76 -5.87 0.45
C VAL A 270 16.33 -5.40 0.70
N ARG A 271 15.34 -6.26 0.45
CA ARG A 271 13.92 -5.94 0.67
C ARG A 271 13.62 -5.80 2.16
N GLY A 272 14.05 -6.78 2.96
CA GLY A 272 13.94 -6.76 4.41
C GLY A 272 14.60 -5.54 5.03
N MET A 273 15.81 -5.18 4.56
CA MET A 273 16.52 -3.96 4.95
C MET A 273 15.70 -2.70 4.65
N GLY A 274 15.15 -2.58 3.44
CA GLY A 274 14.33 -1.43 3.06
C GLY A 274 13.10 -1.29 3.96
N VAL A 275 12.37 -2.38 4.21
CA VAL A 275 11.19 -2.36 5.09
C VAL A 275 11.56 -1.97 6.52
N ALA A 276 12.67 -2.50 7.05
CA ALA A 276 13.17 -2.14 8.37
C ALA A 276 13.54 -0.64 8.46
N CYS A 277 14.23 -0.10 7.45
CA CYS A 277 14.54 1.33 7.36
C CYS A 277 13.28 2.21 7.31
N ASN A 278 12.27 1.83 6.52
CA ASN A 278 11.00 2.56 6.50
C ASN A 278 10.31 2.56 7.88
N ASN A 279 10.31 1.43 8.58
CA ASN A 279 9.70 1.33 9.91
C ASN A 279 10.51 2.10 10.98
N LEU A 280 11.84 2.12 10.88
CA LEU A 280 12.71 2.98 11.70
C LEU A 280 12.37 4.45 11.46
N GLY A 281 12.26 4.86 10.19
CA GLY A 281 11.88 6.22 9.81
C GLY A 281 10.58 6.65 10.46
N ARG A 282 9.56 5.77 10.48
CA ARG A 282 8.28 6.06 11.15
C ARG A 282 8.41 6.16 12.66
N THR A 283 9.21 5.29 13.27
CA THR A 283 9.44 5.31 14.72
C THR A 283 10.17 6.57 15.15
N TYR A 284 11.23 6.98 14.43
CA TYR A 284 11.94 8.23 14.70
C TYR A 284 11.06 9.46 14.50
N PHE A 285 10.19 9.46 13.48
CA PHE A 285 9.22 10.53 13.29
C PHE A 285 8.30 10.70 14.50
N MET A 286 7.77 9.60 15.04
CA MET A 286 6.92 9.62 16.24
C MET A 286 7.67 10.05 17.51
N LEU A 287 8.99 9.85 17.56
CA LEU A 287 9.87 10.37 18.62
C LEU A 287 10.21 11.86 18.44
N GLY A 288 9.82 12.50 17.33
CA GLY A 288 10.22 13.86 16.98
C GLY A 288 11.67 13.98 16.48
N ARG A 289 12.34 12.86 16.22
CA ARG A 289 13.72 12.77 15.70
C ARG A 289 13.70 12.88 14.17
N LEU A 290 13.42 14.08 13.66
CA LEU A 290 13.10 14.31 12.24
C LEU A 290 14.30 14.04 11.31
N GLU A 291 15.51 14.39 11.71
CA GLU A 291 16.72 14.15 10.90
C GLU A 291 17.00 12.66 10.72
N GLU A 292 16.84 11.88 11.78
CA GLU A 292 17.04 10.42 11.74
C GLU A 292 15.92 9.71 11.00
N SER A 293 14.70 10.25 11.10
CA SER A 293 13.57 9.84 10.28
C SER A 293 13.84 10.03 8.79
N GLU A 294 14.31 11.22 8.38
CA GLU A 294 14.67 11.52 6.99
C GLU A 294 15.78 10.59 6.50
N ALA A 295 16.84 10.39 7.28
CA ALA A 295 17.94 9.50 6.93
C ALA A 295 17.50 8.05 6.75
N ALA A 296 16.64 7.54 7.63
CA ALA A 296 16.12 6.17 7.54
C ALA A 296 15.22 5.99 6.30
N TYR A 297 14.33 6.95 6.00
CA TYR A 297 13.54 6.90 4.77
C TYR A 297 14.38 7.04 3.50
N ALA A 298 15.41 7.91 3.51
CA ALA A 298 16.33 8.05 2.39
C ALA A 298 17.05 6.72 2.10
N ARG A 299 17.54 6.04 3.14
CA ARG A 299 18.14 4.72 3.02
C ARG A 299 17.15 3.67 2.48
N SER A 300 15.90 3.71 2.94
CA SER A 300 14.83 2.85 2.39
C SER A 300 14.65 3.06 0.88
N LEU A 301 14.60 4.32 0.43
CA LEU A 301 14.45 4.68 -0.98
C LEU A 301 15.63 4.22 -1.84
N GLU A 302 16.86 4.36 -1.35
CA GLU A 302 18.09 3.90 -2.01
C GLU A 302 18.10 2.39 -2.21
N LEU A 303 17.59 1.63 -1.23
CA LEU A 303 17.52 0.17 -1.31
C LEU A 303 16.39 -0.29 -2.26
N MET A 304 15.24 0.39 -2.26
CA MET A 304 14.05 -0.08 -2.97
C MET A 304 14.04 0.27 -4.47
N ARG A 305 14.63 1.40 -4.87
CA ARG A 305 14.57 1.87 -6.27
C ARG A 305 15.33 0.95 -7.25
N PRO A 306 16.58 0.54 -6.98
CA PRO A 306 17.31 -0.37 -7.86
C PRO A 306 16.75 -1.79 -7.82
N ALA A 307 16.13 -2.16 -6.69
CA ALA A 307 15.50 -3.45 -6.48
C ALA A 307 14.08 -3.55 -7.07
N GLY A 308 13.60 -2.51 -7.78
CA GLY A 308 12.27 -2.45 -8.41
C GLY A 308 11.08 -2.73 -7.48
N HIS A 309 11.25 -2.55 -6.17
CA HIS A 309 10.19 -2.69 -5.18
C HIS A 309 9.28 -1.45 -5.17
N ASN A 310 8.55 -1.25 -6.27
CA ASN A 310 7.85 -0.02 -6.61
C ASN A 310 6.81 0.41 -5.57
N LEU A 311 6.01 -0.53 -5.06
CA LEU A 311 5.03 -0.21 -4.03
C LEU A 311 5.71 0.25 -2.73
N SER A 312 6.75 -0.45 -2.28
CA SER A 312 7.50 -0.08 -1.06
C SER A 312 8.24 1.25 -1.25
N PHE A 313 8.76 1.52 -2.44
CA PHE A 313 9.34 2.80 -2.81
C PHE A 313 8.29 3.93 -2.70
N ALA A 314 7.09 3.73 -3.25
CA ALA A 314 5.99 4.70 -3.14
C ALA A 314 5.61 4.98 -1.67
N PHE A 315 5.55 3.95 -0.82
CA PHE A 315 5.36 4.13 0.62
C PHE A 315 6.45 4.96 1.28
N SER A 316 7.72 4.67 0.99
CA SER A 316 8.84 5.42 1.53
C SER A 316 8.81 6.89 1.07
N GLN A 317 8.40 7.16 -0.18
CA GLN A 317 8.18 8.53 -0.69
C GLN A 317 7.03 9.23 0.03
N GLY A 318 5.90 8.55 0.22
CA GLY A 318 4.78 9.12 0.96
C GLY A 318 5.15 9.45 2.41
N ASN A 319 5.96 8.60 3.05
CA ASN A 319 6.36 8.78 4.44
C ASN A 319 7.42 9.88 4.62
N ILE A 320 8.41 9.98 3.74
CA ILE A 320 9.40 11.08 3.80
C ILE A 320 8.74 12.44 3.53
N ALA A 321 7.68 12.48 2.73
CA ALA A 321 6.89 13.69 2.53
C ALA A 321 6.28 14.23 3.84
N GLU A 322 5.93 13.35 4.79
CA GLU A 322 5.43 13.75 6.11
C GLU A 322 6.51 14.44 6.94
N VAL A 323 7.74 13.93 6.88
CA VAL A 323 8.89 14.52 7.55
C VAL A 323 9.15 15.92 7.00
N TRP A 324 9.17 16.05 5.67
CA TRP A 324 9.35 17.34 5.02
C TRP A 324 8.20 18.30 5.28
N GLN A 325 6.96 17.81 5.37
CA GLN A 325 5.81 18.62 5.78
C GLN A 325 5.99 19.15 7.21
N ALA A 326 6.41 18.30 8.16
CA ALA A 326 6.68 18.70 9.55
C ALA A 326 7.83 19.72 9.66
N GLN A 327 8.82 19.63 8.77
CA GLN A 327 9.91 20.60 8.66
C GLN A 327 9.55 21.87 7.85
N GLY A 328 8.30 22.00 7.36
CA GLY A 328 7.85 23.14 6.55
C GLY A 328 8.34 23.14 5.08
N GLN A 329 8.98 22.07 4.62
CA GLN A 329 9.50 21.90 3.26
C GLN A 329 8.40 21.41 2.29
N LEU A 330 7.32 22.18 2.17
CA LEU A 330 6.07 21.76 1.51
C LEU A 330 6.24 21.42 0.02
N GLU A 331 7.15 22.07 -0.70
CA GLU A 331 7.45 21.74 -2.11
C GLU A 331 8.13 20.38 -2.26
N ARG A 332 9.04 20.02 -1.35
CA ARG A 332 9.68 18.70 -1.37
C ARG A 332 8.66 17.62 -1.05
N ALA A 333 7.81 17.86 -0.05
CA ALA A 333 6.70 16.96 0.30
C ALA A 333 5.75 16.72 -0.88
N ARG A 334 5.37 17.80 -1.59
CA ARG A 334 4.51 17.72 -2.79
C ARG A 334 5.16 16.85 -3.86
N LYS A 335 6.43 17.09 -4.18
CA LYS A 335 7.17 16.30 -5.19
C LYS A 335 7.25 14.83 -4.83
N ALA A 336 7.52 14.48 -3.57
CA ALA A 336 7.54 13.10 -3.12
C ALA A 336 6.16 12.43 -3.22
N LEU A 337 5.09 13.10 -2.81
CA LEU A 337 3.73 12.57 -2.96
C LEU A 337 3.33 12.39 -4.42
N THR A 338 3.64 13.35 -5.30
CA THR A 338 3.40 13.23 -6.74
C THR A 338 4.18 12.06 -7.35
N LEU A 339 5.42 11.84 -6.92
CA LEU A 339 6.21 10.70 -7.37
C LEU A 339 5.62 9.37 -6.88
N ALA A 340 5.19 9.30 -5.61
CA ALA A 340 4.51 8.12 -5.07
C ALA A 340 3.22 7.79 -5.85
N ILE A 341 2.43 8.81 -6.17
CA ILE A 341 1.21 8.68 -6.98
C ILE A 341 1.56 8.15 -8.38
N GLY A 342 2.54 8.76 -9.06
CA GLY A 342 2.95 8.34 -10.41
C GLY A 342 3.40 6.88 -10.47
N VAL A 343 4.17 6.42 -9.46
CA VAL A 343 4.53 5.01 -9.33
C VAL A 343 3.30 4.14 -9.10
N CYS A 344 2.37 4.55 -8.23
CA CYS A 344 1.14 3.78 -8.04
C CYS A 344 0.28 3.69 -9.30
N ASP A 345 0.21 4.75 -10.10
CA ASP A 345 -0.56 4.78 -11.34
C ASP A 345 0.09 3.91 -12.42
N GLU A 346 1.42 3.96 -12.56
CA GLU A 346 2.19 3.14 -13.51
C GLU A 346 1.97 1.64 -13.29
N TYR A 347 1.93 1.21 -12.02
CA TYR A 347 1.81 -0.21 -11.64
C TYR A 347 0.40 -0.61 -11.19
N ALA A 348 -0.61 0.23 -11.43
CA ALA A 348 -2.01 0.00 -11.06
C ALA A 348 -2.22 -0.37 -9.56
N TYR A 349 -1.44 0.24 -8.67
CA TYR A 349 -1.64 0.15 -7.22
C TYR A 349 -2.73 1.13 -6.77
N THR A 350 -3.94 0.99 -7.33
CA THR A 350 -5.06 1.95 -7.27
C THR A 350 -5.40 2.42 -5.85
N MET A 351 -5.51 1.49 -4.90
CA MET A 351 -5.82 1.82 -3.50
C MET A 351 -4.70 2.64 -2.82
N HIS A 352 -3.45 2.28 -3.06
CA HIS A 352 -2.30 2.99 -2.49
C HIS A 352 -2.15 4.39 -3.10
N GLY A 353 -2.35 4.50 -4.42
CA GLY A 353 -2.40 5.78 -5.12
C GLY A 353 -3.49 6.70 -4.57
N ALA A 354 -4.67 6.16 -4.24
CA ALA A 354 -5.75 6.91 -3.60
C ALA A 354 -5.34 7.49 -2.23
N ALA A 355 -4.66 6.70 -1.40
CA ALA A 355 -4.17 7.16 -0.10
C ALA A 355 -3.13 8.29 -0.25
N PHE A 356 -2.21 8.21 -1.23
CA PHE A 356 -1.24 9.29 -1.48
C PHE A 356 -1.89 10.56 -2.05
N ARG A 357 -2.93 10.43 -2.89
CA ARG A 357 -3.75 11.56 -3.34
C ARG A 357 -4.44 12.27 -2.17
N ALA A 358 -5.01 11.51 -1.23
CA ALA A 358 -5.61 12.09 -0.03
C ALA A 358 -4.59 12.88 0.81
N ARG A 359 -3.36 12.35 0.96
CA ARG A 359 -2.26 13.08 1.63
C ARG A 359 -1.82 14.33 0.85
N LEU A 360 -1.82 14.27 -0.48
CA LEU A 360 -1.50 15.43 -1.33
C LEU A 360 -2.56 16.53 -1.18
N ALA A 361 -3.84 16.16 -1.14
CA ALA A 361 -4.91 17.12 -0.87
C ALA A 361 -4.75 17.80 0.50
N ASP A 362 -4.35 17.04 1.52
CA ASP A 362 -4.07 17.61 2.85
C ASP A 362 -2.92 18.63 2.82
N LEU A 363 -1.86 18.33 2.07
CA LEU A 363 -0.73 19.24 1.86
C LEU A 363 -1.14 20.51 1.07
N LEU A 364 -1.99 20.38 0.05
CA LEU A 364 -2.50 21.51 -0.73
C LEU A 364 -3.36 22.43 0.14
N LEU A 365 -4.18 21.87 1.03
CA LEU A 365 -4.91 22.62 2.06
C LEU A 365 -3.99 23.42 2.98
N LEU A 366 -2.89 22.82 3.45
CA LEU A 366 -1.92 23.52 4.30
C LEU A 366 -1.27 24.72 3.59
N ARG A 367 -1.25 24.70 2.25
CA ARG A 367 -0.75 25.79 1.41
C ARG A 367 -1.82 26.81 1.04
N GLY A 368 -3.08 26.57 1.39
CA GLY A 368 -4.23 27.41 1.03
C GLY A 368 -4.75 27.18 -0.40
N GLU A 369 -4.28 26.14 -1.10
CA GLU A 369 -4.71 25.74 -2.44
C GLU A 369 -6.02 24.92 -2.36
N SER A 370 -7.09 25.50 -1.78
CA SER A 370 -8.31 24.76 -1.42
C SER A 370 -9.05 24.15 -2.62
N GLU A 371 -9.03 24.78 -3.79
CA GLU A 371 -9.67 24.25 -5.01
C GLU A 371 -8.95 23.00 -5.50
N ALA A 372 -7.62 23.07 -5.68
CA ALA A 372 -6.81 21.92 -6.06
C ALA A 372 -6.86 20.78 -5.02
N ALA A 373 -6.95 21.12 -3.74
CA ALA A 373 -7.15 20.14 -2.67
C ALA A 373 -8.51 19.41 -2.79
N ALA A 374 -9.58 20.12 -3.13
CA ALA A 374 -10.89 19.51 -3.35
C ALA A 374 -10.91 18.58 -4.56
N GLU A 375 -10.34 19.02 -5.69
CA GLU A 375 -10.22 18.18 -6.90
C GLU A 375 -9.41 16.91 -6.63
N THR A 376 -8.25 17.05 -5.97
CA THR A 376 -7.38 15.91 -5.61
C THR A 376 -8.09 14.95 -4.64
N MET A 377 -8.96 15.47 -3.78
CA MET A 377 -9.74 14.69 -2.84
C MET A 377 -10.86 13.88 -3.51
N ASP A 378 -11.55 14.48 -4.47
CA ASP A 378 -12.53 13.76 -5.29
C ASP A 378 -11.85 12.66 -6.13
N ASP A 379 -10.66 12.94 -6.67
CA ASP A 379 -9.84 11.95 -7.36
C ASP A 379 -9.45 10.77 -6.46
N ALA A 380 -8.99 11.05 -5.24
CA ALA A 380 -8.67 10.02 -4.24
C ALA A 380 -9.88 9.11 -3.95
N ARG A 381 -11.07 9.69 -3.75
CA ARG A 381 -12.29 8.93 -3.46
C ARG A 381 -12.67 8.03 -4.63
N SER A 382 -12.66 8.56 -5.86
CA SER A 382 -12.94 7.76 -7.07
C SER A 382 -12.01 6.56 -7.18
N HIS A 383 -10.72 6.72 -6.87
CA HIS A 383 -9.76 5.62 -6.88
C HIS A 383 -10.00 4.59 -5.76
N PHE A 384 -10.42 5.01 -4.56
CA PHE A 384 -10.84 4.06 -3.52
C PHE A 384 -12.06 3.24 -3.96
N THR A 385 -13.06 3.87 -4.60
CA THR A 385 -14.23 3.17 -5.16
C THR A 385 -13.82 2.21 -6.28
N LEU A 386 -12.97 2.64 -7.22
CA LEU A 386 -12.46 1.76 -8.29
C LEU A 386 -11.69 0.55 -7.75
N ALA A 387 -11.03 0.69 -6.60
CA ALA A 387 -10.32 -0.40 -5.95
C ALA A 387 -11.20 -1.30 -5.07
N GLY A 388 -12.53 -1.04 -4.98
CA GLY A 388 -13.43 -1.75 -4.06
C GLY A 388 -13.02 -1.60 -2.59
N ALA A 389 -12.51 -0.41 -2.25
CA ALA A 389 -11.85 -0.10 -1.00
C ALA A 389 -12.57 1.07 -0.28
N GLU A 390 -13.89 1.14 -0.41
CA GLU A 390 -14.72 2.24 0.09
C GLU A 390 -14.61 2.45 1.60
N GLN A 391 -14.32 1.40 2.36
CA GLN A 391 -14.08 1.46 3.82
C GLN A 391 -12.94 2.41 4.20
N TYR A 392 -12.00 2.69 3.29
CA TYR A 392 -10.89 3.62 3.54
C TYR A 392 -11.25 5.09 3.25
N ILE A 393 -12.38 5.36 2.57
CA ILE A 393 -12.80 6.74 2.23
C ILE A 393 -12.98 7.58 3.49
N ALA A 394 -13.62 7.03 4.54
CA ALA A 394 -13.81 7.76 5.79
C ALA A 394 -12.49 8.12 6.47
N SER A 395 -11.54 7.17 6.47
CA SER A 395 -10.24 7.32 7.12
C SER A 395 -9.29 8.30 6.41
N TYR A 396 -9.34 8.36 5.09
CA TYR A 396 -8.39 9.15 4.29
C TYR A 396 -9.01 10.43 3.72
N CYS A 397 -10.27 10.39 3.31
CA CYS A 397 -10.87 11.46 2.54
C CYS A 397 -11.78 12.36 3.38
N ASP A 398 -12.67 11.78 4.19
CA ASP A 398 -13.69 12.56 4.87
C ASP A 398 -13.12 13.53 5.91
N ILE A 399 -12.01 13.18 6.55
CA ILE A 399 -11.27 14.07 7.47
C ILE A 399 -10.80 15.35 6.74
N VAL A 400 -10.23 15.19 5.55
CA VAL A 400 -9.70 16.32 4.76
C VAL A 400 -10.86 17.15 4.19
N ARG A 401 -11.98 16.52 3.85
CA ARG A 401 -13.20 17.23 3.42
C ARG A 401 -13.82 18.07 4.52
N VAL A 402 -13.84 17.60 5.77
CA VAL A 402 -14.28 18.42 6.91
C VAL A 402 -13.39 19.67 7.04
N ARG A 403 -12.08 19.55 6.81
CA ARG A 403 -11.16 20.70 6.78
C ARG A 403 -11.46 21.66 5.62
N LEU A 404 -11.70 21.14 4.41
CA LEU A 404 -12.05 21.94 3.23
C LEU A 404 -13.33 22.72 3.43
N ALA A 405 -14.37 22.06 3.91
CA ALA A 405 -15.66 22.68 4.17
C ALA A 405 -15.55 23.76 5.26
N ALA A 406 -14.78 23.50 6.32
CA ALA A 406 -14.51 24.51 7.34
C ALA A 406 -13.77 25.74 6.77
N GLU A 407 -12.75 25.53 5.92
CA GLU A 407 -12.02 26.64 5.29
C GLU A 407 -12.91 27.44 4.32
N GLN A 408 -13.76 26.76 3.55
CA GLN A 408 -14.74 27.42 2.67
C GLN A 408 -15.78 28.21 3.46
N ALA A 409 -16.31 27.65 4.54
CA ALA A 409 -17.24 28.33 5.45
C ALA A 409 -16.60 29.56 6.10
N CYS A 410 -15.31 29.50 6.44
CA CYS A 410 -14.57 30.67 6.92
C CYS A 410 -14.38 31.74 5.83
N LYS A 411 -14.13 31.34 4.57
CA LYS A 411 -13.99 32.28 3.44
C LYS A 411 -15.30 32.97 3.06
N SER A 412 -16.44 32.28 3.22
CA SER A 412 -17.78 32.83 2.98
C SER A 412 -18.37 33.61 4.16
N TRP A 413 -17.63 33.69 5.28
CA TRP A 413 -18.07 34.42 6.48
C TRP A 413 -18.18 35.94 6.20
N PRO A 414 -19.28 36.60 6.59
CA PRO A 414 -19.46 38.02 6.32
C PRO A 414 -18.38 38.88 7.00
N PRO A 415 -17.85 39.93 6.33
CA PRO A 415 -16.79 40.75 6.89
C PRO A 415 -17.24 41.46 8.18
N GLY A 416 -16.49 41.23 9.27
CA GLY A 416 -16.71 41.84 10.59
C GLY A 416 -15.59 41.51 11.58
N PRO A 417 -15.47 42.25 12.70
CA PRO A 417 -14.36 42.11 13.66
C PRO A 417 -14.17 40.73 14.33
N PRO A 418 -15.12 39.75 14.34
CA PRO A 418 -14.85 38.43 14.91
C PRO A 418 -14.03 37.51 13.99
N ALA A 419 -14.16 37.62 12.66
CA ALA A 419 -13.70 36.58 11.73
C ALA A 419 -12.18 36.35 11.77
N SER A 420 -11.39 37.42 11.88
CA SER A 420 -9.92 37.35 12.00
C SER A 420 -9.44 36.80 13.35
N ALA A 421 -10.23 36.93 14.41
CA ALA A 421 -9.91 36.46 15.75
C ALA A 421 -10.24 34.97 15.96
N TRP A 422 -11.30 34.46 15.30
CA TRP A 422 -11.72 33.06 15.42
C TRP A 422 -11.00 32.13 14.45
N LEU A 423 -10.51 32.64 13.31
CA LEU A 423 -9.85 31.83 12.28
C LEU A 423 -8.67 30.99 12.80
N PRO A 424 -7.75 31.52 13.65
CA PRO A 424 -6.67 30.73 14.23
C PRO A 424 -7.20 29.66 15.18
N VAL A 425 -8.22 29.98 15.99
CA VAL A 425 -8.81 29.08 17.00
C VAL A 425 -9.54 27.90 16.33
N VAL A 426 -10.33 28.17 15.29
CA VAL A 426 -11.02 27.14 14.50
C VAL A 426 -10.01 26.26 13.76
N ARG A 427 -8.97 26.85 13.14
CA ARG A 427 -7.87 26.08 12.53
C ARG A 427 -7.19 25.15 13.55
N GLN A 428 -6.91 25.66 14.73
CA GLN A 428 -6.17 24.94 15.77
C GLN A 428 -7.03 23.85 16.44
N LEU A 429 -8.33 24.06 16.60
CA LEU A 429 -9.29 23.03 17.05
C LEU A 429 -9.42 21.91 16.03
N ILE A 430 -9.57 22.25 14.75
CA ILE A 430 -9.64 21.27 13.66
C ILE A 430 -8.30 20.53 13.52
N GLN A 431 -7.17 21.22 13.60
CA GLN A 431 -5.85 20.58 13.60
C GLN A 431 -5.65 19.67 14.81
N GLY A 432 -6.13 20.06 16.00
CA GLY A 432 -6.08 19.21 17.20
C GLY A 432 -6.94 17.97 17.08
N MET A 433 -8.16 18.09 16.54
CA MET A 433 -9.02 16.94 16.22
C MET A 433 -8.36 16.02 15.19
N VAL A 434 -7.76 16.58 14.14
CA VAL A 434 -7.06 15.85 13.08
C VAL A 434 -5.79 15.16 13.60
N HIS A 435 -5.03 15.79 14.50
CA HIS A 435 -3.84 15.19 15.12
C HIS A 435 -4.21 14.02 16.04
N ALA A 436 -5.29 14.17 16.82
CA ALA A 436 -5.85 13.09 17.62
C ALA A 436 -6.37 11.93 16.75
N LEU A 437 -6.92 12.22 15.56
CA LEU A 437 -7.42 11.24 14.60
C LEU A 437 -6.30 10.55 13.79
N SER A 438 -5.18 11.23 13.54
CA SER A 438 -4.04 10.69 12.77
C SER A 438 -3.06 9.86 13.59
N ALA A 439 -3.18 9.86 14.92
CA ALA A 439 -2.36 9.04 15.85
C ALA A 439 -2.71 7.54 15.86
N ARG A 440 -3.69 7.07 15.06
CA ARG A 440 -4.09 5.67 14.77
C ARG A 440 -3.78 4.62 15.85
N THR A 441 -4.82 4.19 16.57
CA THR A 441 -5.28 2.78 16.62
C THR A 441 -6.62 2.65 17.37
N ALA A 442 -7.43 1.68 16.93
CA ALA A 442 -8.53 1.00 17.62
C ALA A 442 -9.97 1.53 17.40
N GLY A 443 -10.70 0.81 16.56
CA GLY A 443 -12.17 0.82 16.50
C GLY A 443 -12.76 1.88 15.56
N ASP A 444 -13.31 1.42 14.44
CA ASP A 444 -14.09 2.19 13.45
C ASP A 444 -15.10 3.17 14.10
N LEU A 445 -15.57 2.83 15.30
CA LEU A 445 -16.51 3.62 16.09
C LEU A 445 -15.95 4.96 16.63
N GLU A 446 -14.67 5.06 17.00
CA GLU A 446 -14.09 6.33 17.46
C GLU A 446 -13.80 7.29 16.31
N LEU A 447 -13.40 6.74 15.16
CA LEU A 447 -13.27 7.49 13.91
C LEU A 447 -14.63 8.01 13.46
N GLN A 448 -15.66 7.16 13.44
CA GLN A 448 -17.02 7.52 13.07
C GLN A 448 -17.60 8.60 13.99
N ARG A 449 -17.45 8.45 15.32
CA ARG A 449 -17.87 9.47 16.29
C ARG A 449 -17.13 10.80 16.14
N SER A 450 -15.86 10.76 15.78
CA SER A 450 -15.06 11.96 15.58
C SER A 450 -15.39 12.65 14.27
N LEU A 451 -15.75 11.90 13.22
CA LEU A 451 -16.28 12.42 11.97
C LEU A 451 -17.64 13.07 12.18
N GLU A 452 -18.55 12.41 12.92
CA GLU A 452 -19.85 12.96 13.32
C GLU A 452 -19.68 14.26 14.13
N ALA A 453 -18.73 14.30 15.07
CA ALA A 453 -18.42 15.49 15.85
C ALA A 453 -17.88 16.63 14.95
N GLY A 454 -17.00 16.32 14.00
CA GLY A 454 -16.48 17.29 13.03
C GLY A 454 -17.58 17.85 12.11
N GLN A 455 -18.47 17.00 11.61
CA GLN A 455 -19.63 17.39 10.81
C GLN A 455 -20.63 18.25 11.61
N ALA A 456 -20.85 17.93 12.88
CA ALA A 456 -21.70 18.73 13.76
C ALA A 456 -21.11 20.13 14.02
N VAL A 457 -19.79 20.23 14.26
CA VAL A 457 -19.10 21.52 14.40
C VAL A 457 -19.21 22.33 13.11
N LEU A 458 -19.00 21.71 11.95
CA LEU A 458 -19.15 22.37 10.65
C LEU A 458 -20.58 22.90 10.44
N HIS A 459 -21.60 22.09 10.74
CA HIS A 459 -23.00 22.48 10.60
C HIS A 459 -23.36 23.71 11.45
N GLU A 460 -22.86 23.76 12.69
CA GLU A 460 -23.06 24.91 13.58
C GLU A 460 -22.29 26.16 13.09
N LEU A 461 -21.10 25.99 12.51
CA LEU A 461 -20.35 27.08 11.88
C LEU A 461 -21.08 27.66 10.65
N GLU A 462 -21.65 26.79 9.80
CA GLU A 462 -22.47 27.19 8.65
C GLU A 462 -23.76 27.91 9.09
N ALA A 463 -24.43 27.40 10.14
CA ALA A 463 -25.61 28.05 10.72
C ALA A 463 -25.27 29.44 11.28
N ALA A 464 -24.14 29.58 11.97
CA ALA A 464 -23.64 30.86 12.47
C ALA A 464 -23.28 31.84 11.34
N ALA A 465 -22.63 31.37 10.27
CA ALA A 465 -22.33 32.15 9.08
C ALA A 465 -23.59 32.65 8.36
N ALA A 466 -24.68 31.87 8.39
CA ALA A 466 -25.99 32.22 7.87
C ALA A 466 -26.82 33.16 8.78
N GLY A 467 -26.22 33.71 9.85
CA GLY A 467 -26.90 34.63 10.77
C GLY A 467 -27.89 33.95 11.74
N ARG A 468 -27.89 32.61 11.81
CA ARG A 468 -28.66 31.87 12.81
C ARG A 468 -27.84 31.78 14.09
N ARG A 469 -28.47 31.90 15.26
CA ARG A 469 -27.76 31.72 16.54
C ARG A 469 -27.23 30.28 16.61
N PRO A 470 -25.92 30.06 16.78
CA PRO A 470 -25.39 28.71 17.02
C PRO A 470 -26.01 28.20 18.33
N ALA A 471 -26.61 27.01 18.28
CA ALA A 471 -27.39 26.49 19.39
C ALA A 471 -26.49 25.91 20.51
N VAL A 472 -25.21 25.64 20.20
CA VAL A 472 -24.36 24.78 21.03
C VAL A 472 -23.00 25.38 21.39
N LEU A 473 -22.58 26.46 20.74
CA LEU A 473 -21.30 27.09 21.09
C LEU A 473 -21.45 27.88 22.40
N TRP A 474 -20.89 27.29 23.47
CA TRP A 474 -20.56 27.90 24.78
C TRP A 474 -21.53 27.72 25.95
N ARG A 475 -22.00 26.48 26.18
CA ARG A 475 -22.40 26.03 27.55
C ARG A 475 -21.44 24.98 28.14
N GLY A 476 -20.13 25.10 27.92
CA GLY A 476 -19.12 24.28 28.61
C GLY A 476 -19.26 22.75 28.47
N HIS A 477 -20.07 22.29 27.51
CA HIS A 477 -20.38 20.88 27.33
C HIS A 477 -20.02 20.48 25.90
N LEU A 478 -18.79 19.99 25.75
CA LEU A 478 -18.49 18.98 24.73
C LEU A 478 -19.62 17.93 24.76
N PRO A 479 -20.14 17.47 23.60
CA PRO A 479 -21.28 16.57 23.52
C PRO A 479 -21.20 15.47 24.57
N SER A 480 -22.30 15.21 25.31
CA SER A 480 -22.39 14.13 26.31
C SER A 480 -22.01 12.75 25.76
N GLN A 481 -21.99 12.61 24.43
CA GLN A 481 -21.62 11.44 23.64
C GLN A 481 -20.10 11.21 23.50
N LEU A 482 -19.26 12.20 23.80
CA LEU A 482 -17.80 12.04 23.77
C LEU A 482 -17.33 11.31 25.04
N SER A 483 -16.50 10.28 24.87
CA SER A 483 -16.01 9.47 25.99
C SER A 483 -15.25 10.35 27.00
N PRO A 484 -15.32 10.05 28.32
CA PRO A 484 -14.58 10.78 29.34
C PRO A 484 -13.07 10.78 29.07
N GLN A 485 -12.55 9.71 28.48
CA GLN A 485 -11.16 9.57 28.03
C GLN A 485 -10.84 10.60 26.94
N LEU A 486 -11.66 10.72 25.89
CA LEU A 486 -11.41 11.65 24.78
C LEU A 486 -11.50 13.11 25.24
N ARG A 487 -12.44 13.44 26.14
CA ARG A 487 -12.49 14.77 26.77
C ARG A 487 -11.22 15.06 27.56
N LYS A 488 -10.75 14.08 28.34
CA LYS A 488 -9.54 14.20 29.15
C LYS A 488 -8.31 14.34 28.25
N THR A 489 -8.18 13.57 27.18
CA THR A 489 -7.07 13.66 26.22
C THR A 489 -7.06 15.00 25.46
N LEU A 490 -8.22 15.50 25.02
CA LEU A 490 -8.35 16.82 24.41
C LEU A 490 -7.98 17.94 25.39
N LEU A 491 -8.34 17.80 26.67
CA LEU A 491 -7.98 18.74 27.73
C LEU A 491 -6.51 18.63 28.17
N GLU A 492 -5.92 17.43 28.18
CA GLU A 492 -4.54 17.17 28.63
C GLU A 492 -3.51 17.43 27.53
N GLN A 493 -3.80 17.12 26.26
CA GLN A 493 -2.95 17.53 25.13
C GLN A 493 -3.05 19.03 24.87
N GLY A 494 -4.21 19.65 25.15
CA GLY A 494 -4.36 21.11 25.18
C GLY A 494 -3.52 21.81 26.27
N ARG A 495 -3.22 21.12 27.38
CA ARG A 495 -2.31 21.65 28.44
C ARG A 495 -0.85 21.75 27.99
N GLY A 496 -0.43 20.97 27.00
CA GLY A 496 0.89 21.10 26.36
C GLY A 496 1.08 22.39 25.55
N GLN A 497 -0.02 23.07 25.21
CA GLN A 497 -0.03 24.37 24.53
C GLN A 497 -0.44 25.51 25.47
N ALA A 498 0.14 25.55 26.67
CA ALA A 498 -0.10 26.56 27.72
C ALA A 498 0.12 28.03 27.26
N GLN A 499 0.72 28.25 26.09
CA GLN A 499 0.90 29.56 25.47
C GLN A 499 -0.40 30.09 24.82
N THR A 500 -1.23 29.20 24.26
CA THR A 500 -2.49 29.54 23.58
C THR A 500 -3.59 29.90 24.57
N ALA A 501 -3.70 29.19 25.69
CA ALA A 501 -4.63 29.53 26.77
C ALA A 501 -4.27 30.86 27.46
N ARG A 502 -2.98 31.18 27.58
CA ARG A 502 -2.51 32.48 28.09
C ARG A 502 -2.76 33.62 27.10
N LEU A 503 -2.69 33.36 25.79
CA LEU A 503 -3.05 34.32 24.74
C LEU A 503 -4.57 34.58 24.69
N LEU A 504 -5.39 33.55 24.90
CA LEU A 504 -6.86 33.67 24.99
C LEU A 504 -7.32 34.41 26.26
N ALA A 505 -6.66 34.20 27.40
CA ALA A 505 -6.95 34.92 28.64
C ALA A 505 -6.50 36.40 28.63
N ALA A 506 -5.55 36.76 27.76
CA ALA A 506 -5.02 38.13 27.66
C ALA A 506 -5.80 39.01 26.66
N HIS A 507 -6.81 38.49 25.96
CA HIS A 507 -7.56 39.26 24.96
C HIS A 507 -8.72 40.04 25.61
N PRO A 508 -8.69 41.39 25.63
CA PRO A 508 -9.65 42.20 26.40
C PRO A 508 -11.12 41.99 26.01
N ALA A 509 -11.38 41.60 24.75
CA ALA A 509 -12.73 41.34 24.26
C ALA A 509 -13.33 40.01 24.79
N LEU A 510 -12.49 39.02 25.16
CA LEU A 510 -12.92 37.74 25.71
C LEU A 510 -13.20 37.83 27.22
N ASP A 511 -12.41 38.62 27.96
CA ASP A 511 -12.64 38.91 29.38
C ASP A 511 -13.93 39.75 29.60
N ALA A 512 -14.22 40.69 28.68
CA ALA A 512 -15.46 41.46 28.71
C ALA A 512 -16.70 40.60 28.41
N ALA A 513 -16.60 39.62 27.50
CA ALA A 513 -17.69 38.68 27.20
C ALA A 513 -17.93 37.69 28.35
N MET A 514 -16.88 37.26 29.06
CA MET A 514 -17.01 36.37 30.22
C MET A 514 -17.52 37.07 31.48
N LYS A 515 -17.23 38.36 31.67
CA LYS A 515 -17.71 39.15 32.81
C LYS A 515 -19.14 39.67 32.65
N ALA A 516 -19.69 39.66 31.44
CA ALA A 516 -21.07 40.06 31.18
C ALA A 516 -22.11 38.96 31.50
N ASP A 517 -21.67 37.74 31.77
CA ASP A 517 -22.51 36.55 32.03
C ASP A 517 -22.30 35.91 33.43
N ILE A 518 -21.85 36.70 34.42
CA ILE A 518 -22.04 36.42 35.86
C ILE A 518 -23.03 37.47 36.38
#